data_AF-A0A085W483-F1
#
_entry.id   AF-A0A085W483-F1
#
_cell.length_a   1.000
_cell.length_b   1.000
_cell.length_c   1.000
_cell.angle_alpha   90.00
_cell.angle_beta   90.00
_cell.angle_gamma   90.00
#
_symmetry.space_group_name_H-M   'P 1'
#
loop_
_entity.id
_entity.type
_entity.pdbx_description
1 polymer ?
#
loop_
_entity_poly.entity_id
_entity_poly.type
_entity_poly.pdbx_seq_one_letter_code
_entity_poly.pdbx_strand_id
1 'polypeptide(L)'
;MNGTKWDVRVLAVAGVGLMGLAAVFLWRDLQVPMEMLLAVVAVGATGLALAGVPQERPLAGPIAVLTCAVLGGAWYAATKSGLLLAGLAVTLVAAMLSVWRSRRVGGEKDRVQSVLLWYGLTAAAIAASWAFYFHFLTMGFAGDDVGRRLVLTLGWLVAGVALVLHGRARGEGVIRDAGFAFIAIAVGKALAYDTTHLSGTLRVAGLAGAGMLMLGGAWLSARNAARSA
;
A
#
# COMPACT_ATOMS: atom_id res chain seq x y z
N MET A 1 -21.44 42.34 7.02
CA MET A 1 -21.49 41.00 6.36
C MET A 1 -20.58 39.98 7.08
N ASN A 2 -20.66 39.83 8.41
CA ASN A 2 -19.78 38.94 9.20
C ASN A 2 -20.48 37.69 9.78
N GLY A 3 -21.81 37.56 9.66
CA GLY A 3 -22.57 36.46 10.28
C GLY A 3 -22.30 35.10 9.66
N THR A 4 -22.24 35.01 8.32
CA THR A 4 -22.13 33.74 7.59
C THR A 4 -20.85 32.96 7.88
N LYS A 5 -19.73 33.62 8.19
CA LYS A 5 -18.48 32.93 8.58
C LYS A 5 -18.54 32.33 9.98
N TRP A 6 -19.34 32.91 10.88
CA TRP A 6 -19.49 32.42 12.25
C TRP A 6 -20.35 31.17 12.28
N ASP A 7 -21.46 31.17 11.54
CA ASP A 7 -22.38 30.04 11.43
C ASP A 7 -21.70 28.78 10.87
N VAL A 8 -20.87 28.94 9.84
CA VAL A 8 -20.11 27.81 9.25
C VAL A 8 -19.09 27.23 10.22
N ARG A 9 -18.42 28.06 11.03
CA ARG A 9 -17.46 27.59 12.03
C ARG A 9 -18.13 26.85 13.17
N VAL A 10 -19.29 27.34 13.62
CA VAL A 10 -20.08 26.66 14.67
C VAL A 10 -20.60 25.32 14.17
N LEU A 11 -21.14 25.27 12.96
CA LEU A 11 -21.59 24.03 12.34
C LEU A 11 -20.43 23.03 12.18
N ALA A 12 -19.25 23.50 11.78
CA ALA A 12 -18.07 22.64 11.69
C ALA A 12 -17.62 22.10 13.07
N VAL A 13 -17.56 22.96 14.09
CA VAL A 13 -17.18 22.56 15.46
C VAL A 13 -18.22 21.61 16.06
N ALA A 14 -19.51 21.90 15.89
CA ALA A 14 -20.60 21.05 16.35
C ALA A 14 -20.59 19.69 15.62
N GLY A 15 -20.38 19.69 14.30
CA GLY A 15 -20.25 18.46 13.51
C GLY A 15 -19.08 17.60 13.97
N VAL A 16 -17.90 18.20 14.19
CA VAL A 16 -16.72 17.49 14.74
C VAL A 16 -17.01 16.94 16.14
N GLY A 17 -17.67 17.72 17.00
CA GLY A 17 -18.07 17.30 18.34
C GLY A 17 -19.02 16.09 18.32
N LEU A 18 -20.03 16.11 17.43
CA LEU A 18 -20.98 15.01 17.25
C LEU A 18 -20.31 13.77 16.67
N MET A 19 -19.38 13.91 15.72
CA MET A 19 -18.60 12.78 15.21
C MET A 19 -17.69 12.18 16.29
N GLY A 20 -17.10 13.02 17.15
CA GLY A 20 -16.33 12.57 18.31
C GLY A 20 -17.17 11.77 19.31
N LEU A 21 -18.36 12.27 19.65
CA LEU A 21 -19.31 11.56 20.51
C LEU A 21 -19.81 10.25 19.89
N ALA A 22 -20.11 10.25 18.58
CA ALA A 22 -20.48 9.03 17.87
C ALA A 22 -19.35 7.98 17.94
N ALA A 23 -18.08 8.38 17.82
CA ALA A 23 -16.95 7.48 17.97
C ALA A 23 -16.82 6.92 19.40
N VAL A 24 -17.08 7.75 20.42
CA VAL A 24 -17.08 7.33 21.84
C VAL A 24 -18.21 6.33 22.12
N PHE A 25 -19.43 6.61 21.64
CA PHE A 25 -20.56 5.69 21.82
C PHE A 25 -20.39 4.41 21.02
N LEU A 26 -19.83 4.49 19.81
CA LEU A 26 -19.47 3.30 19.04
C LEU A 26 -18.48 2.43 19.83
N TRP A 27 -17.46 3.03 20.44
CA TRP A 27 -16.48 2.29 21.24
C TRP A 27 -17.06 1.69 22.52
N ARG A 28 -17.81 2.50 23.28
CA ARG A 28 -18.34 2.11 24.58
C ARG A 28 -19.49 1.11 24.48
N ASP A 29 -20.42 1.36 23.56
CA ASP A 29 -21.70 0.66 23.52
C ASP A 29 -21.70 -0.51 22.52
N LEU A 30 -20.85 -0.47 21.48
CA LEU A 30 -20.78 -1.53 20.47
C LEU A 30 -19.66 -2.56 20.73
N GLN A 31 -18.86 -2.40 21.79
CA GLN A 31 -17.68 -3.24 22.09
C GLN A 31 -16.80 -3.49 20.85
N VAL A 32 -16.60 -2.45 20.05
CA VAL A 32 -15.91 -2.58 18.77
C VAL A 32 -14.52 -3.16 18.99
N PRO A 33 -14.16 -4.30 18.34
CA PRO A 33 -12.83 -4.86 18.42
C PRO A 33 -11.80 -3.81 18.01
N MET A 34 -10.67 -3.71 18.72
CA MET A 34 -9.65 -2.69 18.44
C MET A 34 -9.19 -2.72 16.97
N GLU A 35 -9.29 -3.87 16.32
CA GLU A 35 -8.96 -4.10 14.92
C GLU A 35 -9.80 -3.28 13.94
N MET A 36 -11.04 -2.91 14.29
CA MET A 36 -11.85 -2.03 13.46
C MET A 36 -11.36 -0.58 13.48
N LEU A 37 -10.52 -0.18 14.45
CA LEU A 37 -9.90 1.15 14.44
C LEU A 37 -9.08 1.38 13.18
N LEU A 38 -8.40 0.36 12.67
CA LEU A 38 -7.63 0.50 11.43
C LEU A 38 -8.55 0.87 10.25
N ALA A 39 -9.74 0.27 10.17
CA ALA A 39 -10.70 0.59 9.12
C ALA A 39 -11.22 2.03 9.26
N VAL A 40 -11.55 2.47 10.49
CA VAL A 40 -11.98 3.85 10.75
C VAL A 40 -10.87 4.85 10.40
N VAL A 41 -9.64 4.59 10.82
CA VAL A 41 -8.48 5.45 10.51
C VAL A 41 -8.19 5.46 9.01
N ALA A 42 -8.29 4.32 8.33
CA ALA A 42 -8.11 4.24 6.87
C ALA A 42 -9.18 5.02 6.12
N VAL A 43 -10.45 4.95 6.55
CA VAL A 43 -11.54 5.78 6.00
C VAL A 43 -11.24 7.26 6.26
N GLY A 44 -10.80 7.63 7.46
CA GLY A 44 -10.38 8.99 7.78
C GLY A 44 -9.23 9.50 6.91
N ALA A 45 -8.19 8.68 6.71
CA ALA A 45 -7.05 8.98 5.84
C ALA A 45 -7.50 9.14 4.37
N THR A 46 -8.45 8.31 3.92
CA THR A 46 -9.08 8.43 2.59
C THR A 46 -9.84 9.75 2.48
N GLY A 47 -10.65 10.08 3.50
CA GLY A 47 -11.37 11.34 3.59
C GLY A 47 -10.42 12.54 3.49
N LEU A 48 -9.30 12.52 4.24
CA LEU A 48 -8.28 13.57 4.15
C LEU A 48 -7.61 13.63 2.78
N ALA A 49 -7.31 12.48 2.17
CA ALA A 49 -6.71 12.44 0.83
C ALA A 49 -7.68 12.94 -0.26
N LEU A 50 -8.99 12.71 -0.10
CA LEU A 50 -10.02 13.07 -1.08
C LEU A 50 -10.64 14.45 -0.86
N ALA A 51 -10.73 14.95 0.37
CA ALA A 51 -11.36 16.22 0.68
C ALA A 51 -10.57 17.43 0.15
N GLY A 52 -9.38 17.22 -0.44
CA GLY A 52 -8.55 18.32 -0.91
C GLY A 52 -8.18 19.23 0.24
N VAL A 53 -7.71 18.62 1.36
CA VAL A 53 -7.21 19.33 2.55
C VAL A 53 -6.45 20.58 2.08
N PRO A 54 -6.76 21.76 2.65
CA PRO A 54 -6.38 23.06 2.09
C PRO A 54 -4.93 23.07 1.61
N GLN A 55 -4.72 23.78 0.50
CA GLN A 55 -3.49 23.89 -0.28
C GLN A 55 -2.20 24.07 0.56
N GLU A 56 -2.34 24.50 1.81
CA GLU A 56 -1.31 24.65 2.84
C GLU A 56 -0.73 23.33 3.39
N ARG A 57 -1.38 22.16 3.23
CA ARG A 57 -0.87 20.87 3.77
C ARG A 57 -1.01 19.68 2.80
N PRO A 58 -0.39 19.73 1.61
CA PRO A 58 -0.55 18.69 0.56
C PRO A 58 0.03 17.31 0.93
N LEU A 59 0.85 17.24 1.98
CA LEU A 59 1.54 16.01 2.42
C LEU A 59 0.77 15.20 3.45
N ALA A 60 -0.25 15.78 4.11
CA ALA A 60 -0.95 15.11 5.22
C ALA A 60 -1.66 13.81 4.77
N GLY A 61 -2.33 13.83 3.62
CA GLY A 61 -2.99 12.65 3.04
C GLY A 61 -2.01 11.51 2.72
N PRO A 62 -0.97 11.76 1.90
CA PRO A 62 0.06 10.75 1.58
C PRO A 62 0.73 10.15 2.83
N ILE A 63 1.09 10.99 3.82
CA ILE A 63 1.67 10.53 5.08
C ILE A 63 0.69 9.65 5.85
N ALA A 64 -0.58 10.05 5.95
CA ALA A 64 -1.60 9.26 6.63
C ALA A 64 -1.78 7.89 5.99
N VAL A 65 -1.84 7.81 4.66
CA VAL A 65 -1.97 6.55 3.91
C VAL A 65 -0.75 5.65 4.11
N LEU A 66 0.47 6.20 3.99
CA LEU A 66 1.70 5.45 4.22
C LEU A 66 1.76 4.90 5.66
N THR A 67 1.45 5.73 6.64
CA THR A 67 1.40 5.32 8.06
C THR A 67 0.35 4.25 8.29
N CYS A 68 -0.85 4.37 7.71
CA CYS A 68 -1.90 3.35 7.80
C CYS A 68 -1.42 2.01 7.21
N ALA A 69 -0.73 2.05 6.07
CA ALA A 69 -0.22 0.85 5.42
C ALA A 69 0.84 0.14 6.27
N VAL A 70 1.82 0.89 6.79
CA VAL A 70 2.92 0.34 7.60
C VAL A 70 2.41 -0.17 8.95
N LEU A 71 1.68 0.66 9.69
CA LEU A 71 1.17 0.28 11.02
C LEU A 71 0.10 -0.80 10.90
N GLY A 72 -0.80 -0.70 9.93
CA GLY A 72 -1.82 -1.72 9.69
C GLY A 72 -1.23 -3.06 9.29
N GLY A 73 -0.19 -3.05 8.45
CA GLY A 73 0.54 -4.27 8.07
C GLY A 73 1.26 -4.90 9.26
N ALA A 74 1.95 -4.10 10.08
CA ALA A 74 2.62 -4.57 11.29
C ALA A 74 1.63 -5.11 12.32
N TRP A 75 0.49 -4.44 12.50
CA TRP A 75 -0.56 -4.89 13.41
C TRP A 75 -1.21 -6.20 12.96
N TYR A 76 -1.46 -6.34 11.65
CA TYR A 76 -1.92 -7.61 11.10
C TYR A 76 -0.88 -8.71 11.32
N ALA A 77 0.41 -8.41 11.18
CA ALA A 77 1.45 -9.41 11.44
C ALA A 77 1.47 -9.90 12.90
N ALA A 78 1.17 -9.02 13.85
CA ALA A 78 1.13 -9.34 15.27
C ALA A 78 -0.13 -10.15 15.66
N THR A 79 -1.29 -9.80 15.12
CA THR A 79 -2.59 -10.35 15.59
C THR A 79 -3.22 -11.36 14.64
N LYS A 80 -2.91 -11.27 13.34
CA LYS A 80 -3.48 -12.08 12.24
C LYS A 80 -5.02 -12.02 12.17
N SER A 81 -5.63 -10.98 12.75
CA SER A 81 -7.08 -10.82 12.78
C SER A 81 -7.66 -10.52 11.40
N GLY A 82 -8.72 -11.23 11.02
CA GLY A 82 -9.40 -11.04 9.73
C GLY A 82 -10.02 -9.65 9.56
N LEU A 83 -10.38 -8.97 10.66
CA LEU A 83 -10.99 -7.63 10.62
C LEU A 83 -10.03 -6.56 10.06
N LEU A 84 -8.72 -6.71 10.30
CA LEU A 84 -7.71 -5.78 9.80
C LEU A 84 -7.58 -5.85 8.26
N LEU A 85 -8.04 -6.93 7.61
CA LEU A 85 -8.05 -7.03 6.15
C LEU A 85 -8.91 -5.96 5.51
N ALA A 86 -10.06 -5.64 6.12
CA ALA A 86 -10.92 -4.56 5.64
C ALA A 86 -10.19 -3.21 5.69
N GLY A 87 -9.49 -2.92 6.80
CA GLY A 87 -8.71 -1.69 6.93
C GLY A 87 -7.56 -1.59 5.94
N LEU A 88 -6.83 -2.69 5.70
CA LEU A 88 -5.77 -2.76 4.69
C LEU A 88 -6.32 -2.61 3.27
N ALA A 89 -7.46 -3.22 2.96
CA ALA A 89 -8.12 -3.07 1.65
C ALA A 89 -8.55 -1.61 1.40
N VAL A 90 -9.16 -0.96 2.38
CA VAL A 90 -9.51 0.47 2.30
C VAL A 90 -8.25 1.32 2.11
N THR A 91 -7.17 1.04 2.84
CA THR A 91 -5.90 1.75 2.70
C THR A 91 -5.31 1.61 1.29
N LEU A 92 -5.38 0.41 0.71
CA LEU A 92 -4.93 0.16 -0.66
C LEU A 92 -5.75 0.97 -1.68
N VAL A 93 -7.08 0.94 -1.56
CA VAL A 93 -7.98 1.73 -2.42
C VAL A 93 -7.68 3.23 -2.28
N ALA A 94 -7.48 3.72 -1.06
CA ALA A 94 -7.13 5.10 -0.79
C ALA A 94 -5.82 5.51 -1.49
N ALA A 95 -4.79 4.66 -1.40
CA ALA A 95 -3.51 4.89 -2.05
C ALA A 95 -3.64 4.92 -3.58
N MET A 96 -4.39 3.98 -4.17
CA MET A 96 -4.66 3.93 -5.60
C MET A 96 -5.38 5.18 -6.10
N LEU A 97 -6.44 5.60 -5.39
CA LEU A 97 -7.21 6.80 -5.72
C LEU A 97 -6.34 8.06 -5.61
N SER A 98 -5.47 8.14 -4.61
CA SER A 98 -4.57 9.27 -4.40
C SER A 98 -3.54 9.41 -5.54
N VAL A 99 -2.92 8.30 -5.96
CA VAL A 99 -2.02 8.27 -7.12
C VAL A 99 -2.77 8.63 -8.41
N TRP A 100 -3.94 8.03 -8.64
CA TRP A 100 -4.76 8.30 -9.83
C TRP A 100 -5.20 9.75 -9.94
N ARG A 101 -5.70 10.33 -8.84
CA ARG A 101 -6.13 11.73 -8.79
C ARG A 101 -4.94 12.67 -9.01
N SER A 102 -3.81 12.43 -8.36
CA SER A 102 -2.62 13.27 -8.56
C SER A 102 -2.18 13.29 -10.02
N ARG A 103 -2.36 12.19 -10.77
CA ARG A 103 -2.09 12.12 -12.21
C ARG A 103 -3.07 12.93 -13.06
N ARG A 104 -4.35 12.99 -12.69
CA ARG A 104 -5.37 13.74 -13.44
C ARG A 104 -5.30 15.25 -13.25
N VAL A 105 -4.92 15.73 -12.06
CA VAL A 105 -5.01 17.17 -11.73
C VAL A 105 -3.87 18.00 -12.32
N GLY A 106 -2.85 17.38 -12.94
CA GLY A 106 -1.96 18.06 -13.91
C GLY A 106 -1.12 19.25 -13.41
N GLY A 107 -1.04 19.49 -12.10
CA GLY A 107 -0.23 20.59 -11.52
C GLY A 107 1.25 20.25 -11.39
N GLU A 108 2.08 21.28 -11.21
CA GLU A 108 3.50 21.16 -10.86
C GLU A 108 3.63 20.33 -9.57
N LYS A 109 4.08 19.08 -9.70
CA LYS A 109 4.09 18.13 -8.58
C LYS A 109 5.33 18.36 -7.75
N ASP A 110 5.14 18.68 -6.48
CA ASP A 110 6.18 18.53 -5.48
C ASP A 110 6.71 17.08 -5.53
N ARG A 111 8.03 16.96 -5.74
CA ARG A 111 8.73 15.67 -5.80
C ARG A 111 8.49 14.86 -4.53
N VAL A 112 8.43 15.50 -3.37
CA VAL A 112 8.21 14.84 -2.07
C VAL A 112 6.83 14.20 -2.02
N GLN A 113 5.81 14.92 -2.47
CA GLN A 113 4.44 14.40 -2.52
C GLN A 113 4.34 13.18 -3.45
N SER A 114 4.97 13.24 -4.63
CA SER A 114 5.00 12.12 -5.58
C SER A 114 5.66 10.87 -4.96
N VAL A 115 6.78 11.06 -4.27
CA VAL A 115 7.47 9.98 -3.54
C VAL A 115 6.55 9.37 -2.50
N LEU A 116 5.95 10.17 -1.62
CA LEU A 116 5.06 9.66 -0.56
C LEU A 116 3.85 8.90 -1.12
N LEU A 117 3.27 9.36 -2.23
CA LEU A 117 2.14 8.69 -2.86
C LEU A 117 2.51 7.31 -3.40
N TRP A 118 3.62 7.21 -4.12
CA TRP A 118 4.07 5.94 -4.71
C TRP A 118 4.60 4.95 -3.67
N TYR A 119 5.34 5.42 -2.68
CA TYR A 119 5.76 4.58 -1.56
C TYR A 119 4.59 4.17 -0.68
N GLY A 120 3.62 5.07 -0.45
CA GLY A 120 2.36 4.75 0.24
C GLY A 120 1.56 3.67 -0.47
N LEU A 121 1.41 3.77 -1.80
CA LEU A 121 0.79 2.73 -2.61
C LEU A 121 1.56 1.40 -2.54
N THR A 122 2.88 1.46 -2.63
CA THR A 122 3.73 0.26 -2.56
C THR A 122 3.59 -0.43 -1.21
N ALA A 123 3.70 0.32 -0.11
CA ALA A 123 3.51 -0.20 1.24
C ALA A 123 2.11 -0.80 1.43
N ALA A 124 1.07 -0.10 0.96
CA ALA A 124 -0.32 -0.57 1.07
C ALA A 124 -0.53 -1.86 0.27
N ALA A 125 -0.01 -1.93 -0.96
CA ALA A 125 -0.10 -3.10 -1.80
C ALA A 125 0.63 -4.30 -1.20
N ILE A 126 1.83 -4.11 -0.66
CA ILE A 126 2.59 -5.17 0.01
C ILE A 126 1.88 -5.65 1.26
N ALA A 127 1.46 -4.73 2.14
CA ALA A 127 0.75 -5.08 3.37
C ALA A 127 -0.57 -5.82 3.08
N ALA A 128 -1.38 -5.29 2.16
CA ALA A 128 -2.67 -5.89 1.80
C ALA A 128 -2.49 -7.24 1.09
N SER A 129 -1.59 -7.35 0.11
CA SER A 129 -1.36 -8.62 -0.60
C SER A 129 -0.74 -9.68 0.30
N TRP A 130 0.17 -9.31 1.21
CA TRP A 130 0.70 -10.23 2.21
C TRP A 130 -0.38 -10.72 3.16
N ALA A 131 -1.17 -9.80 3.73
CA ALA A 131 -2.22 -10.14 4.68
C ALA A 131 -3.32 -11.00 4.03
N PHE A 132 -3.73 -10.64 2.82
CA PHE A 132 -4.67 -11.43 2.02
C PHE A 132 -4.13 -12.83 1.74
N TYR A 133 -2.89 -12.93 1.27
CA TYR A 133 -2.24 -14.20 1.01
C TYR A 133 -2.19 -15.06 2.28
N PHE A 134 -1.75 -14.49 3.40
CA PHE A 134 -1.63 -15.23 4.66
C PHE A 134 -2.99 -15.70 5.20
N HIS A 135 -4.01 -14.85 5.16
CA HIS A 135 -5.34 -15.22 5.65
C HIS A 135 -6.00 -16.30 4.80
N PHE A 136 -6.06 -16.10 3.48
CA PHE A 136 -6.85 -16.95 2.60
C PHE A 136 -6.06 -18.15 2.07
N LEU A 137 -4.79 -17.96 1.71
CA LEU A 137 -4.00 -19.02 1.07
C LEU A 137 -3.19 -19.84 2.07
N THR A 138 -2.81 -19.29 3.22
CA THR A 138 -2.08 -20.02 4.27
C THR A 138 -3.01 -20.57 5.35
N MET A 139 -3.91 -19.75 5.93
CA MET A 139 -4.77 -20.21 7.04
C MET A 139 -6.09 -20.85 6.59
N GLY A 140 -6.57 -20.54 5.38
CA GLY A 140 -7.89 -20.97 4.90
C GLY A 140 -7.95 -22.38 4.27
N PHE A 141 -6.82 -23.00 3.93
CA PHE A 141 -6.79 -24.32 3.29
C PHE A 141 -6.09 -25.36 4.18
N ALA A 142 -6.72 -26.53 4.35
CA ALA A 142 -6.23 -27.64 5.19
C ALA A 142 -4.95 -28.34 4.68
N GLY A 143 -4.31 -27.81 3.62
CA GLY A 143 -3.03 -28.27 3.12
C GLY A 143 -2.20 -27.07 2.69
N ASP A 144 -1.24 -26.69 3.54
CA ASP A 144 -0.24 -25.68 3.20
C ASP A 144 0.74 -26.28 2.19
N ASP A 145 0.34 -26.25 0.92
CA ASP A 145 1.20 -26.67 -0.18
C ASP A 145 2.34 -25.67 -0.31
N VAL A 146 3.55 -26.15 -0.03
CA VAL A 146 4.82 -25.40 -0.03
C VAL A 146 4.99 -24.60 -1.33
N GLY A 147 4.46 -25.07 -2.46
CA GLY A 147 4.50 -24.36 -3.74
C GLY A 147 3.69 -23.06 -3.78
N ARG A 148 2.60 -22.93 -3.01
CA ARG A 148 1.76 -21.72 -2.98
C ARG A 148 2.51 -20.53 -2.40
N ARG A 149 3.47 -20.78 -1.51
CA ARG A 149 4.27 -19.75 -0.81
C ARG A 149 5.19 -18.96 -1.73
N LEU A 150 5.52 -19.52 -2.90
CA LEU A 150 6.29 -18.85 -3.96
C LEU A 150 5.45 -17.87 -4.77
N VAL A 151 4.12 -18.06 -4.84
CA VAL A 151 3.23 -17.23 -5.68
C VAL A 151 3.30 -15.77 -5.28
N LEU A 152 3.29 -15.48 -3.97
CA LEU A 152 3.41 -14.11 -3.48
C LEU A 152 4.76 -13.48 -3.83
N THR A 153 5.86 -14.21 -3.63
CA THR A 153 7.23 -13.74 -3.94
C THR A 153 7.35 -13.42 -5.44
N LEU A 154 6.91 -14.33 -6.30
CA LEU A 154 6.95 -14.15 -7.74
C LEU A 154 6.01 -13.03 -8.19
N GLY A 155 4.83 -12.92 -7.60
CA GLY A 155 3.88 -11.83 -7.85
C GLY A 155 4.47 -10.46 -7.54
N TRP A 156 5.11 -10.30 -6.38
CA TRP A 156 5.82 -9.06 -6.04
C TRP A 156 6.98 -8.76 -6.98
N LEU A 157 7.73 -9.79 -7.39
CA LEU A 157 8.84 -9.62 -8.31
C LEU A 157 8.36 -9.17 -9.70
N VAL A 158 7.31 -9.80 -10.24
CA VAL A 158 6.69 -9.41 -11.51
C VAL A 158 6.16 -7.98 -11.44
N ALA A 159 5.43 -7.64 -10.37
CA ALA A 159 4.93 -6.27 -10.17
C ALA A 159 6.07 -5.24 -10.11
N GLY A 160 7.15 -5.55 -9.37
CA GLY A 160 8.33 -4.70 -9.27
C GLY A 160 9.04 -4.49 -10.61
N VAL A 161 9.27 -5.57 -11.39
CA VAL A 161 9.85 -5.49 -12.73
C VAL A 161 8.96 -4.67 -13.66
N ALA A 162 7.64 -4.90 -13.66
CA ALA A 162 6.70 -4.14 -14.47
C ALA A 162 6.74 -2.64 -14.14
N LEU A 163 6.77 -2.27 -12.86
CA LEU A 163 6.90 -0.87 -12.41
C LEU A 163 8.24 -0.25 -12.82
N VAL A 164 9.34 -0.97 -12.71
CA VAL A 164 10.66 -0.50 -13.18
C VAL A 164 10.65 -0.22 -14.67
N LEU A 165 10.14 -1.14 -15.48
CA LEU A 165 10.05 -0.97 -16.94
C LEU A 165 9.11 0.17 -17.31
N HIS A 166 7.95 0.26 -16.66
CA HIS A 166 6.97 1.33 -16.89
C HIS A 166 7.53 2.70 -16.49
N GLY A 167 8.16 2.81 -15.32
CA GLY A 167 8.79 4.04 -14.83
C GLY A 167 9.89 4.52 -15.78
N ARG A 168 10.74 3.62 -16.28
CA ARG A 168 11.76 3.96 -17.28
C ARG A 168 11.17 4.42 -18.61
N ALA A 169 10.15 3.71 -19.13
CA ALA A 169 9.51 4.08 -20.39
C ALA A 169 8.82 5.46 -20.34
N ARG A 170 8.42 5.91 -19.15
CA ARG A 170 7.79 7.22 -18.91
C ARG A 170 8.75 8.30 -18.41
N GLY A 171 10.02 7.96 -18.14
CA GLY A 171 10.97 8.88 -17.48
C GLY A 171 10.61 9.23 -16.03
N GLU A 172 9.71 8.47 -15.40
CA GLU A 172 9.23 8.73 -14.03
C GLU A 172 10.06 7.92 -13.03
N GLY A 173 11.14 8.54 -12.52
CA GLY A 173 12.06 7.91 -11.55
C GLY A 173 11.36 7.36 -10.30
N VAL A 174 10.33 8.04 -9.80
CA VAL A 174 9.61 7.63 -8.59
C VAL A 174 8.87 6.29 -8.75
N ILE A 175 8.24 6.03 -9.91
CA ILE A 175 7.61 4.73 -10.18
C ILE A 175 8.66 3.63 -10.21
N ARG A 176 9.81 3.92 -10.82
CA ARG A 176 10.91 2.98 -10.93
C ARG A 176 11.43 2.61 -9.54
N ASP A 177 11.59 3.60 -8.66
CA ASP A 177 12.09 3.39 -7.29
C ASP A 177 11.07 2.60 -6.44
N ALA A 178 9.76 2.84 -6.62
CA ALA A 178 8.70 2.01 -6.07
C ALA A 178 8.77 0.55 -6.58
N GLY A 179 9.07 0.34 -7.86
CA GLY A 179 9.31 -0.98 -8.43
C GLY A 179 10.51 -1.69 -7.79
N PHE A 180 11.60 -0.97 -7.52
CA PHE A 180 12.74 -1.53 -6.78
C PHE A 180 12.39 -1.91 -5.34
N ALA A 181 11.50 -1.18 -4.67
CA ALA A 181 11.05 -1.56 -3.33
C ALA A 181 10.30 -2.91 -3.33
N PHE A 182 9.44 -3.17 -4.32
CA PHE A 182 8.82 -4.48 -4.52
C PHE A 182 9.86 -5.59 -4.74
N ILE A 183 10.84 -5.35 -5.62
CA ILE A 183 11.92 -6.31 -5.89
C ILE A 183 12.72 -6.59 -4.62
N ALA A 184 13.11 -5.56 -3.88
CA ALA A 184 13.87 -5.70 -2.64
C ALA A 184 13.13 -6.52 -1.59
N ILE A 185 11.82 -6.29 -1.42
CA ILE A 185 10.99 -7.04 -0.48
C ILE A 185 10.79 -8.50 -0.94
N ALA A 186 10.57 -8.72 -2.24
CA ALA A 186 10.47 -10.07 -2.81
C ALA A 186 11.77 -10.86 -2.62
N VAL A 187 12.93 -10.24 -2.94
CA VAL A 187 14.25 -10.85 -2.75
C VAL A 187 14.54 -11.07 -1.26
N GLY A 188 14.20 -10.12 -0.40
CA GLY A 188 14.34 -10.25 1.04
C GLY A 188 13.54 -11.44 1.59
N LYS A 189 12.28 -11.58 1.18
CA LYS A 189 11.46 -12.77 1.50
C LYS A 189 12.08 -14.04 0.93
N ALA A 190 12.52 -14.02 -0.32
CA ALA A 190 13.11 -15.18 -0.97
C ALA A 190 14.33 -15.69 -0.18
N LEU A 191 15.24 -14.77 0.19
CA LEU A 191 16.49 -15.08 0.87
C LEU A 191 16.30 -15.43 2.35
N ALA A 192 15.40 -14.75 3.07
CA ALA A 192 15.22 -14.97 4.50
C ALA A 192 14.26 -16.13 4.81
N TYR A 193 13.23 -16.31 3.99
CA TYR A 193 12.13 -17.23 4.26
C TYR A 193 12.09 -18.41 3.29
N ASP A 194 12.11 -18.14 1.98
CA ASP A 194 11.90 -19.20 0.99
C ASP A 194 13.10 -20.17 0.93
N THR A 195 14.33 -19.68 1.16
CA THR A 195 15.53 -20.52 1.30
C THR A 195 15.49 -21.47 2.50
N THR A 196 14.74 -21.15 3.55
CA THR A 196 14.70 -21.97 4.78
C THR A 196 13.48 -22.88 4.81
N HIS A 197 12.40 -22.51 4.11
CA HIS A 197 11.09 -23.19 4.19
C HIS A 197 10.67 -23.94 2.93
N LEU A 198 11.40 -23.81 1.80
CA LEU A 198 11.13 -24.59 0.58
C LEU A 198 11.99 -25.87 0.52
N SER A 199 11.39 -26.93 -0.03
CA SER A 199 12.09 -28.17 -0.39
C SER A 199 13.10 -27.95 -1.51
N GLY A 200 14.11 -28.83 -1.63
CA GLY A 200 15.28 -28.63 -2.47
C GLY A 200 14.99 -28.26 -3.93
N THR A 201 14.06 -28.95 -4.59
CA THR A 201 13.70 -28.69 -5.99
C THR A 201 12.94 -27.37 -6.16
N LEU A 202 11.94 -27.10 -5.31
CA LEU A 202 11.15 -25.86 -5.34
C LEU A 202 12.01 -24.63 -5.04
N ARG A 203 12.98 -24.76 -4.13
CA ARG A 203 13.93 -23.69 -3.81
C ARG A 203 14.77 -23.31 -5.02
N VAL A 204 15.35 -24.30 -5.71
CA VAL A 204 16.15 -24.07 -6.92
C VAL A 204 15.29 -23.46 -8.01
N ALA A 205 14.11 -24.01 -8.28
CA ALA A 205 13.19 -23.49 -9.28
C ALA A 205 12.75 -22.05 -8.98
N GLY A 206 12.41 -21.74 -7.72
CA GLY A 206 12.02 -20.40 -7.28
C GLY A 206 13.13 -19.37 -7.43
N LEU A 207 14.35 -19.70 -6.99
CA LEU A 207 15.51 -18.80 -7.12
C LEU A 207 15.92 -18.60 -8.58
N ALA A 208 15.92 -19.67 -9.38
CA ALA A 208 16.21 -19.59 -10.82
C ALA A 208 15.15 -18.74 -11.54
N GLY A 209 13.86 -18.96 -11.24
CA GLY A 209 12.75 -18.16 -11.77
C GLY A 209 12.87 -16.68 -11.42
N ALA A 210 13.19 -16.37 -10.15
CA ALA A 210 13.42 -15.00 -9.71
C ALA A 210 14.62 -14.35 -10.43
N GLY A 211 15.73 -15.08 -10.54
CA GLY A 211 16.92 -14.63 -11.27
C GLY A 211 16.62 -14.35 -12.75
N MET A 212 15.90 -15.24 -13.42
CA MET A 212 15.48 -15.05 -14.82
C MET A 212 14.58 -13.82 -15.00
N LEU A 213 13.64 -13.58 -14.07
CA LEU A 213 12.79 -12.39 -14.11
C LEU A 213 13.61 -11.10 -13.96
N MET A 214 14.57 -11.08 -13.05
CA MET A 214 15.45 -9.92 -12.85
C MET A 214 16.38 -9.68 -14.05
N LEU A 215 16.99 -10.73 -14.59
CA LEU A 215 17.86 -10.65 -15.77
C LEU A 215 17.06 -10.23 -17.02
N GLY A 216 15.88 -10.80 -17.23
CA GLY A 216 14.98 -10.42 -18.32
C GLY A 216 14.54 -8.96 -18.21
N GLY A 217 14.18 -8.53 -17.01
CA GLY A 217 13.87 -7.13 -16.71
C GLY A 217 15.04 -6.19 -17.00
N ALA A 218 16.25 -6.55 -16.57
CA ALA A 218 17.47 -5.78 -16.84
C ALA A 218 17.78 -5.68 -18.34
N TRP A 219 17.66 -6.78 -19.08
CA TRP A 219 17.86 -6.82 -20.53
C TRP A 219 16.84 -5.97 -21.30
N LEU A 220 15.54 -6.10 -20.99
CA LEU A 220 14.49 -5.26 -21.58
C LEU A 220 14.74 -3.78 -21.29
N SER A 221 15.14 -3.50 -20.05
CA SER A 221 15.47 -2.16 -19.60
C SER A 221 16.68 -1.55 -20.33
N ALA A 222 17.72 -2.35 -20.60
CA ALA A 222 18.89 -1.91 -21.37
C ALA A 222 18.53 -1.65 -22.84
N ARG A 223 17.71 -2.51 -23.46
CA ARG A 223 17.21 -2.31 -24.82
C ARG A 223 16.41 -1.02 -24.97
N ASN A 224 15.56 -0.70 -24.00
CA ASN A 224 14.77 0.53 -24.04
C ASN A 224 15.66 1.78 -23.89
N ALA A 225 16.72 1.72 -23.09
CA ALA A 225 17.67 2.83 -22.97
C ALA A 225 18.41 3.08 -24.30
N ALA A 226 18.83 2.02 -24.99
CA ALA A 226 19.53 2.13 -26.27
C ALA A 226 18.65 2.64 -27.43
N ARG A 227 17.32 2.56 -27.32
CA ARG A 227 16.37 3.09 -28.34
C ARG A 227 16.01 4.56 -28.15
N SER A 228 16.24 5.09 -26.95
CA SER A 228 15.90 6.47 -26.58
C SER A 228 17.10 7.42 -26.61
N ALA A 229 18.30 6.89 -26.86
CA ALA A 229 19.55 7.63 -27.06
C ALA A 229 19.81 7.80 -28.56
#